data_AF-A0A4R4PU93-F1
#
_entry.id   AF-A0A4R4PU93-F1
#
_cell.length_a   1.000
_cell.length_b   1.000
_cell.length_c   1.000
_cell.angle_alpha   90.00
_cell.angle_beta   90.00
_cell.angle_gamma   90.00
#
_symmetry.space_group_name_H-M   'P 1'
#
loop_
_entity.id
_entity.type
_entity.pdbx_description
1 polymer ?
#
loop_
_entity_poly.entity_id
_entity_poly.type
_entity_poly.pdbx_seq_one_letter_code
_entity_poly.pdbx_strand_id
1 'polypeptide(L)'
;MVENRQAIGYDREILTTGALVYTVDTAVRTGRGPLRVVDATPGSAEGLDDALFQPGTSWAEPATGTVISFDAARGDDLRVTVDPAGTQDPS
;
A
#
# COMPACT_ATOMS: atom_id res chain seq x y z
N MET A 1 7.05 0.10 -0.86
CA MET A 1 6.70 0.96 -2.00
C MET A 1 5.19 1.13 -2.01
N VAL A 2 4.69 2.23 -2.59
CA VAL A 2 3.26 2.49 -2.78
C VAL A 2 3.04 2.84 -4.24
N GLU A 3 2.06 2.21 -4.88
CA GLU A 3 1.60 2.55 -6.23
C GLU A 3 0.10 2.90 -6.20
N ASN A 4 -0.28 3.97 -6.89
CA ASN A 4 -1.68 4.31 -7.10
C ASN A 4 -2.21 3.56 -8.34
N ARG A 5 -3.09 2.59 -8.14
CA ARG A 5 -3.67 1.74 -9.19
C ARG A 5 -5.08 2.23 -9.49
N GLN A 6 -5.33 2.55 -10.75
CA GLN A 6 -6.56 3.19 -11.23
C GLN A 6 -7.11 2.39 -12.40
N ALA A 7 -8.43 2.38 -12.61
CA ALA A 7 -9.09 1.59 -13.65
C ALA A 7 -8.93 2.21 -15.06
N ILE A 8 -7.68 2.47 -15.46
CA ILE A 8 -7.30 3.14 -16.69
C ILE A 8 -6.22 2.33 -17.44
N GLY A 9 -6.22 2.42 -18.77
CA GLY A 9 -5.20 1.76 -19.59
C GLY A 9 -5.19 0.23 -19.41
N TYR A 10 -4.03 -0.31 -19.01
CA TYR A 10 -3.87 -1.76 -18.77
C TYR A 10 -4.63 -2.26 -17.53
N ASP A 11 -5.02 -1.36 -16.64
CA ASP A 11 -5.73 -1.67 -15.39
C ASP A 11 -7.24 -1.48 -15.52
N ARG A 12 -7.77 -1.28 -16.73
CA ARG A 12 -9.20 -1.04 -16.98
C ARG A 12 -10.15 -2.10 -16.44
N GLU A 13 -9.66 -3.31 -16.17
CA GLU A 13 -10.42 -4.45 -15.64
C GLU A 13 -10.05 -4.78 -14.19
N ILE A 14 -9.30 -3.91 -13.50
CA ILE A 14 -8.99 -4.10 -12.09
C ILE A 14 -10.28 -4.01 -11.26
N LEU A 15 -10.44 -4.93 -10.30
CA LEU A 15 -11.66 -5.05 -9.51
C LEU A 15 -11.84 -3.90 -8.52
N THR A 16 -10.74 -3.35 -8.02
CA THR A 16 -10.73 -2.20 -7.11
C THR A 16 -9.61 -1.23 -7.50
N THR A 17 -9.78 0.05 -7.17
CA THR A 17 -8.74 1.09 -7.31
C THR A 17 -8.16 1.43 -5.94
N GLY A 18 -6.94 1.96 -5.88
CA GLY A 18 -6.37 2.41 -4.60
C GLY A 18 -4.86 2.24 -4.53
N ALA A 19 -4.33 2.22 -3.32
CA ALA A 19 -2.91 2.01 -3.06
C ALA A 19 -2.55 0.52 -3.05
N LEU A 20 -1.69 0.10 -3.98
CA LEU A 20 -0.98 -1.16 -3.87
C LEU A 20 0.27 -0.95 -3.03
N VAL A 21 0.36 -1.65 -1.91
CA VAL A 21 1.51 -1.62 -1.02
C VAL A 21 2.27 -2.92 -1.16
N TYR A 22 3.59 -2.82 -1.31
CA TYR A 22 4.46 -3.99 -1.27
C TYR A 22 5.77 -3.69 -0.55
N THR A 23 6.29 -4.71 0.12
CA THR A 23 7.60 -4.69 0.76
C THR A 23 8.62 -5.37 -0.15
N VAL A 24 9.87 -4.95 -0.03
CA VAL A 24 10.99 -5.53 -0.74
C VAL A 24 12.09 -5.83 0.27
N ASP A 25 12.38 -7.12 0.46
CA ASP A 25 13.53 -7.55 1.25
C ASP A 25 14.80 -7.50 0.39
N THR A 26 15.60 -6.46 0.58
CA THR A 26 16.84 -6.26 -0.19
C THR A 26 18.00 -7.16 0.25
N ALA A 27 17.86 -7.89 1.36
CA ALA A 27 18.84 -8.91 1.77
C ALA A 27 18.65 -10.22 0.97
N VAL A 28 17.48 -10.43 0.36
CA VAL A 28 17.22 -11.59 -0.50
C VAL A 28 17.82 -11.37 -1.88
N ARG A 29 18.63 -12.34 -2.33
CA ARG A 29 19.27 -12.31 -3.66
C ARG A 29 18.24 -12.15 -4.77
N THR A 30 18.62 -11.39 -5.81
CA THR A 30 17.82 -11.23 -7.03
C THR A 30 17.43 -12.58 -7.64
N GLY A 31 16.23 -12.67 -8.22
CA GLY A 31 15.67 -13.91 -8.78
C GLY A 31 15.07 -14.88 -7.75
N ARG A 32 14.97 -14.48 -6.47
CA ARG A 32 14.39 -15.29 -5.39
C ARG A 32 13.09 -14.74 -4.80
N GLY A 33 12.47 -13.75 -5.45
CA GLY A 33 11.19 -13.18 -5.03
C GLY A 33 11.27 -12.39 -3.71
N PRO A 34 12.05 -11.29 -3.65
CA PRO A 34 12.15 -10.45 -2.46
C PRO A 34 10.88 -9.63 -2.19
N LEU A 35 9.95 -9.58 -3.14
CA LEU A 35 8.78 -8.71 -3.11
C LEU A 35 7.57 -9.43 -2.52
N ARG A 36 6.84 -8.75 -1.63
CA ARG A 36 5.58 -9.23 -1.07
C ARG A 36 4.53 -8.14 -1.15
N VAL A 37 3.38 -8.46 -1.73
CA VAL A 37 2.19 -7.60 -1.66
C VAL A 37 1.66 -7.63 -0.23
N VAL A 38 1.30 -6.46 0.29
CA VAL A 38 0.60 -6.32 1.56
C VAL A 38 -0.90 -6.40 1.26
N ASP A 39 -1.56 -7.33 1.92
CA ASP A 39 -3.00 -7.54 1.79
C ASP A 39 -3.75 -6.57 2.71
N ALA A 40 -4.59 -5.70 2.14
CA ALA A 40 -5.41 -4.75 2.89
C ALA A 40 -6.58 -5.43 3.63
N THR A 41 -6.97 -6.62 3.19
CA THR A 41 -8.16 -7.37 3.63
C THR A 41 -7.81 -8.83 3.90
N PRO A 42 -6.83 -9.08 4.80
CA PRO A 42 -6.32 -10.43 5.02
C PRO A 42 -7.41 -11.40 5.46
N GLY A 43 -7.53 -12.51 4.74
CA GLY A 43 -8.54 -13.54 4.98
C GLY A 43 -9.86 -13.34 4.24
N SER A 44 -9.94 -12.35 3.34
CA SER A 44 -11.04 -12.26 2.38
C SER A 44 -11.11 -13.50 1.48
N ALA A 45 -12.28 -13.75 0.89
CA ALA A 45 -12.44 -14.78 -0.12
C ALA A 45 -11.81 -14.40 -1.47
N GLU A 46 -11.51 -13.11 -1.67
CA GLU A 46 -10.98 -12.54 -2.91
C GLU A 46 -9.43 -12.60 -2.95
N GLY A 47 -8.78 -12.99 -1.85
CA GLY A 47 -7.34 -13.17 -1.81
C GLY A 47 -6.59 -11.85 -1.99
N LEU A 48 -5.81 -11.72 -3.07
CA LEU A 48 -5.10 -10.46 -3.37
C LEU A 48 -5.86 -9.54 -4.33
N ASP A 49 -7.04 -9.95 -4.79
CA ASP A 49 -7.85 -9.14 -5.70
C ASP A 49 -8.46 -7.90 -4.99
N ASP A 50 -8.53 -7.93 -3.66
CA ASP A 50 -8.91 -6.80 -2.78
C ASP A 50 -7.73 -6.25 -1.96
N ALA A 51 -6.48 -6.55 -2.33
CA ALA A 51 -5.30 -6.08 -1.60
C ALA A 51 -5.06 -4.55 -1.64
N LEU A 52 -5.85 -3.80 -2.40
CA LEU A 52 -5.69 -2.35 -2.57
C LEU A 52 -6.26 -1.57 -1.39
N PHE A 53 -5.39 -0.81 -0.72
CA PHE A 53 -5.78 0.11 0.34
C PHE A 53 -6.61 1.27 -0.24
N GLN A 54 -7.82 1.44 0.30
CA GLN A 54 -8.73 2.50 -0.12
C GLN A 54 -8.36 3.85 0.55
N PRO A 55 -8.72 4.99 -0.06
CA PRO A 55 -8.69 6.27 0.64
C PRO A 55 -9.39 6.22 2.01
N GLY A 56 -8.79 6.85 3.02
CA GLY A 56 -9.24 6.80 4.42
C GLY A 56 -8.67 5.62 5.22
N THR A 57 -7.80 4.79 4.62
CA THR A 57 -7.15 3.67 5.31
C THR A 57 -5.68 3.97 5.58
N SER A 58 -5.06 3.13 6.41
CA SER A 58 -3.63 3.18 6.68
C SER A 58 -3.06 1.78 6.90
N TRP A 59 -1.74 1.67 6.79
CA TRP A 59 -0.99 0.47 7.10
C TRP A 59 0.20 0.80 8.00
N ALA A 60 0.36 0.04 9.08
CA ALA A 60 1.55 0.11 9.93
C ALA A 60 2.55 -0.95 9.46
N GLU A 61 3.72 -0.49 8.99
CA GLU A 61 4.80 -1.36 8.57
C GLU A 61 5.38 -2.07 9.81
N PRO A 62 5.32 -3.41 9.88
CA PRO A 62 5.56 -4.14 11.12
C PRO A 62 7.03 -4.11 11.58
N ALA A 63 8.00 -3.94 10.68
CA ALA A 63 9.43 -3.95 11.06
C ALA A 63 9.89 -2.64 11.70
N THR A 64 9.32 -1.51 11.30
CA THR A 64 9.73 -0.16 11.69
C THR A 64 8.68 0.58 12.53
N GLY A 65 7.42 0.14 12.48
CA GLY A 65 6.29 0.87 13.07
C GLY A 65 5.87 2.12 12.30
N THR A 66 6.45 2.36 11.11
CA THR A 66 6.07 3.47 10.23
C THR A 66 4.61 3.33 9.80
N VAL A 67 3.82 4.37 9.96
CA VAL A 67 2.42 4.40 9.50
C VAL A 67 2.36 5.08 8.14
N ILE A 68 1.74 4.41 7.19
CA ILE A 68 1.47 4.94 5.86
C ILE A 68 -0.04 5.15 5.75
N SER A 69 -0.47 6.38 5.56
CA SER A 69 -1.89 6.75 5.41
C SER A 69 -2.20 7.12 3.97
N PHE A 70 -3.38 6.70 3.51
CA PHE A 70 -3.85 6.88 2.15
C PHE A 70 -5.10 7.75 2.16
N ASP A 71 -5.03 8.94 1.56
CA ASP A 71 -6.14 9.88 1.51
C ASP A 71 -6.51 10.19 0.05
N ALA A 72 -7.78 10.50 -0.17
CA ALA A 72 -8.23 10.96 -1.48
C ALA A 72 -7.57 12.30 -1.81
N ALA A 73 -7.11 12.44 -3.06
CA ALA A 73 -6.70 13.73 -3.61
C ALA A 73 -7.61 14.11 -4.78
N ARG A 74 -7.16 14.98 -5.69
CA ARG A 74 -8.00 15.44 -6.80
C ARG A 74 -8.14 14.35 -7.86
N GLY A 75 -9.36 14.10 -8.30
CA GLY A 75 -9.62 13.09 -9.32
C GLY A 75 -9.15 11.73 -8.85
N ASP A 76 -8.34 11.07 -9.67
CA ASP A 76 -7.81 9.72 -9.40
C ASP A 76 -6.50 9.75 -8.61
N ASP A 77 -6.04 10.92 -8.15
CA ASP A 77 -4.82 11.05 -7.37
C ASP A 77 -5.01 10.52 -5.93
N LEU A 78 -3.93 9.95 -5.39
CA LEU A 78 -3.83 9.53 -4.00
C LEU A 78 -2.83 10.41 -3.26
N ARG A 79 -3.23 10.96 -2.11
CA ARG A 79 -2.30 11.55 -1.15
C ARG A 79 -1.78 10.44 -0.24
N VAL A 80 -0.46 10.34 -0.14
CA VAL A 80 0.22 9.39 0.74
C VAL A 80 0.99 10.17 1.79
N THR A 81 0.70 9.89 3.06
CA THR A 81 1.44 10.44 4.20
C THR A 81 2.23 9.32 4.84
N VAL A 82 3.51 9.57 5.15
CA VAL A 82 4.40 8.63 5.82
C VAL A 82 4.79 9.23 7.15
N ASP A 83 4.40 8.57 8.24
CA ASP A 83 4.75 8.95 9.60
C ASP A 83 5.71 7.90 10.20
N PRO A 84 7.02 8.22 10.30
CA PRO A 84 8.00 7.33 10.89
C PRO A 84 7.77 7.14 12.39
N ALA A 85 7.96 5.93 12.89
CA ALA A 85 7.93 5.68 14.33
C ALA A 85 8.96 6.56 15.06
N GLY A 86 8.48 7.39 16.00
CA GLY A 86 9.32 8.27 16.84
C GLY A 86 9.15 9.76 16.60
N THR A 87 8.30 10.19 15.65
CA THR A 87 7.95 11.61 15.47
C THR A 87 6.79 12.00 16.41
N GLN A 88 7.03 12.01 17.73
CA GLN A 88 6.20 12.82 18.61
C GLN A 88 6.64 14.28 18.44
N ASP A 89 5.73 15.13 17.97
CA ASP A 89 5.95 16.58 17.91
C ASP A 89 6.35 17.08 19.32
N PRO A 90 7.48 17.78 19.51
CA PRO A 90 7.81 18.33 20.81
C PRO A 90 6.73 19.34 21.20
N SER A 91 6.06 19.06 22.33
CA SER A 91 5.11 19.97 22.97
C SER A 91 5.76 21.25 23.47
#